data_AF-A0A523QG93-F1
#
_entry.id   AF-A0A523QG93-F1
#
_cell.length_a   1.000
_cell.length_b   1.000
_cell.length_c   1.000
_cell.angle_alpha   90.00
_cell.angle_beta   90.00
_cell.angle_gamma   90.00
#
_symmetry.space_group_name_H-M   'P 1'
#
loop_
_entity.id
_entity.type
_entity.pdbx_description
1 polymer ?
#
loop_
_entity_poly.entity_id
_entity_poly.type
_entity_poly.pdbx_seq_one_letter_code
_entity_poly.pdbx_strand_id
1 'polypeptide(L)' 'RSPEEVTHIQGAAIAPAGIEAANPAFDVTPNEYITAIITEGGIIRKPFGEGIRK' A
#
# COMPACT_ATOMS: atom_id res chain seq x y z
N ARG A 1 -10.73 -6.38 -1.21
CA ARG A 1 -10.33 -7.28 -2.33
C ARG A 1 -11.02 -8.62 -2.14
N SER A 2 -10.87 -9.58 -3.06
CA SER A 2 -11.40 -10.93 -2.85
C SER A 2 -10.57 -11.66 -1.77
N PRO A 3 -11.20 -12.37 -0.82
CA PRO A 3 -10.49 -13.16 0.20
C PRO A 3 -9.56 -14.24 -0.38
N GLU A 4 -9.83 -14.68 -1.61
CA GLU A 4 -9.06 -15.70 -2.33
C GLU A 4 -7.60 -15.29 -2.57
N GLU A 5 -7.26 -14.00 -2.65
CA GLU A 5 -5.86 -13.58 -2.76
C GLU A 5 -5.04 -13.87 -1.49
N VAL A 6 -5.72 -14.05 -0.35
CA VAL A 6 -5.10 -14.42 0.93
C VAL A 6 -5.20 -15.92 1.15
N THR A 7 -6.32 -16.55 0.79
CA THR A 7 -6.57 -17.97 1.04
C THR A 7 -6.06 -18.89 -0.07
N HIS A 8 -5.68 -18.36 -1.24
CA HIS A 8 -5.19 -19.12 -2.39
C HIS A 8 -3.96 -18.46 -3.04
N ILE A 9 -3.06 -19.28 -3.58
CA ILE A 9 -1.92 -18.86 -4.42
C ILE A 9 -1.99 -19.64 -5.73
N GLN A 10 -2.03 -18.94 -6.87
CA GLN A 10 -2.17 -19.56 -8.21
C GLN A 10 -3.36 -20.55 -8.31
N GLY A 11 -4.46 -20.24 -7.60
CA GLY A 11 -5.66 -21.10 -7.56
C GLY A 11 -5.58 -22.30 -6.60
N ALA A 12 -4.43 -22.56 -5.98
CA ALA A 12 -4.30 -23.59 -4.94
C ALA A 12 -4.61 -23.02 -3.56
N ALA A 13 -5.47 -23.70 -2.79
CA ALA A 13 -5.82 -23.29 -1.43
C ALA A 13 -4.61 -23.45 -0.48
N ILE A 14 -4.34 -22.40 0.31
CA ILE A 14 -3.27 -22.36 1.32
C ILE A 14 -3.78 -22.12 2.74
N ALA A 15 -5.08 -21.88 2.89
CA ALA A 15 -5.76 -21.70 4.17
C ALA A 15 -6.94 -22.68 4.31
N PRO A 16 -7.39 -23.00 5.54
CA PRO A 16 -8.53 -23.88 5.76
C PRO A 16 -9.81 -23.40 5.06
N ALA A 17 -10.62 -24.35 4.59
CA ALA A 17 -11.89 -24.05 3.95
C ALA A 17 -12.84 -23.31 4.91
N GLY A 18 -13.49 -22.24 4.43
CA GLY A 18 -14.47 -21.46 5.19
C GLY A 18 -13.88 -20.42 6.15
N ILE A 19 -12.56 -20.23 6.18
CA ILE A 19 -11.94 -19.17 7.00
C ILE A 19 -12.20 -17.78 6.39
N GLU A 20 -12.43 -16.79 7.25
CA GLU A 20 -12.53 -15.39 6.84
C GLU A 20 -11.15 -14.74 6.69
N ALA A 21 -11.00 -13.83 5.72
CA ALA A 21 -9.78 -13.06 5.52
C ALA A 21 -10.07 -11.57 5.36
N ALA A 22 -9.33 -10.74 6.11
CA ALA A 22 -9.27 -9.32 5.84
C ALA A 22 -8.26 -9.07 4.71
N ASN A 23 -8.71 -8.47 3.61
CA ASN A 23 -7.85 -8.17 2.46
C ASN A 23 -8.04 -6.71 1.97
N PRO A 24 -7.59 -5.71 2.76
CA PRO A 24 -7.40 -4.35 2.27
C PRO A 24 -6.16 -4.30 1.36
N ALA A 25 -6.29 -3.69 0.18
CA ALA A 25 -5.18 -3.63 -0.79
C ALA A 25 -4.11 -2.59 -0.45
N PHE A 26 -4.47 -1.57 0.34
CA PHE A 26 -3.63 -0.41 0.62
C PHE A 26 -3.87 0.07 2.05
N ASP A 27 -2.87 0.75 2.58
CA ASP A 27 -2.96 1.57 3.79
C ASP A 27 -2.46 3.00 3.51
N VAL A 28 -2.44 3.84 4.54
CA VAL A 28 -1.93 5.20 4.45
C VAL A 28 -0.68 5.30 5.32
N THR A 29 0.41 5.77 4.71
CA THR A 29 1.65 6.08 5.44
C THR A 29 1.68 7.58 5.80
N PRO A 30 1.68 7.95 7.10
CA PRO A 30 1.91 9.33 7.53
C PRO A 30 3.23 9.91 6.99
N ASN A 31 3.21 11.21 6.62
CA ASN A 31 4.36 11.85 5.98
C ASN A 31 5.62 11.90 6.87
N GLU A 32 5.46 11.77 8.19
CA GLU A 32 6.56 11.76 9.13
C GLU A 32 7.51 10.57 8.90
N TYR A 33 6.99 9.46 8.37
CA TYR A 33 7.76 8.26 8.02
C TYR A 33 8.40 8.30 6.63
N ILE A 34 8.13 9.34 5.83
CA ILE A 34 8.63 9.47 4.46
C ILE A 34 9.87 10.38 4.44
N THR A 35 10.98 9.92 3.87
CA THR A 35 12.21 10.73 3.72
C THR A 35 12.11 11.74 2.57
N ALA A 36 11.62 11.29 1.41
CA ALA A 36 11.44 12.12 0.21
C ALA A 36 10.38 11.50 -0.71
N ILE A 37 9.78 12.31 -1.57
CA ILE A 37 8.89 11.88 -2.67
C ILE A 37 9.62 12.16 -3.98
N ILE A 38 9.81 11.14 -4.81
CA ILE A 38 10.49 11.26 -6.11
C ILE A 38 9.42 11.39 -7.19
N THR A 39 9.49 12.46 -7.98
CA THR A 39 8.59 12.72 -9.12
C THR A 39 9.41 13.03 -10.37
N GLU A 40 8.74 13.13 -11.51
CA GLU A 40 9.33 13.60 -12.77
C GLU A 40 9.85 15.05 -12.71
N GLY A 41 9.34 15.84 -11.75
CA GLY A 41 9.80 17.21 -11.47
C GLY A 41 10.98 17.30 -10.50
N GLY A 42 11.47 16.17 -9.97
CA GLY A 42 12.60 16.10 -9.06
C GLY A 42 12.26 15.50 -7.70
N ILE A 43 13.09 15.80 -6.69
CA ILE A 43 12.98 15.21 -5.34
C ILE A 43 12.35 16.22 -4.38
N ILE A 44 11.18 15.89 -3.83
CA ILE A 44 10.49 16.68 -2.80
C ILE A 44 10.91 16.17 -1.41
N ARG A 45 11.34 17.08 -0.54
CA ARG A 45 11.67 16.81 0.88
C ARG A 45 10.74 17.58 1.81
N LYS A 46 10.80 17.28 3.11
CA LYS A 46 10.06 18.01 4.16
C LYS A 46 10.43 19.52 4.14
N PRO A 47 9.47 20.43 4.38
CA PRO A 47 8.03 20.19 4.50
C PRO A 47 7.38 19.91 3.13
N PHE A 48 6.70 18.76 3.01
CA PHE A 48 6.22 18.26 1.71
C PHE A 48 5.21 19.18 1.01
N GLY A 49 4.40 19.92 1.77
CA GLY A 49 3.34 20.76 1.21
C GLY A 49 3.81 21.85 0.25
N GLU A 50 5.01 22.41 0.46
CA GLU A 50 5.56 23.42 -0.45
C GLU A 50 5.99 22.83 -1.79
N GLY A 51 6.69 21.69 -1.76
CA GLY A 51 7.14 21.04 -2.98
C GLY A 51 6.02 20.36 -3.77
N ILE A 52 4.93 19.96 -3.11
CA ILE A 52 3.73 19.39 -3.78
C ILE A 52 2.89 20.47 -4.48
N ARG A 53 2.89 21.71 -3.98
CA ARG A 53 2.10 22.82 -4.54
C ARG A 53 2.75 23.55 -5.73
N LYS A 54 4.00 23.20 -6.05
CA LYS A 54 4.71 23.75 -7.21
C LYS A 54 4.20 23.13 -8.50
#